data_AF-A0AAQ5WX85-F1
#
_entry.id   AF-A0AAQ5WX85-F1
#
_cell.length_a   1.000
_cell.length_b   1.000
_cell.length_c   1.000
_cell.angle_alpha   90.00
_cell.angle_beta   90.00
_cell.angle_gamma   90.00
#
_symmetry.space_group_name_H-M   'P 1'
#
loop_
_entity.id
_entity.type
_entity.pdbx_description
1 polymer ?
#
loop_
_entity_poly.entity_id
_entity_poly.type
_entity_poly.pdbx_seq_one_letter_code
_entity_poly.pdbx_strand_id
1 'polypeptide(L)'
;MWMGSLQILQNYSSSDTADGSSLFLQPQQVSLHLRPAVSQSFPLTISTPTDQPITELTLETSEVPAGINITFSSVQRGSPLMMQVNVEAAGCPNTSDSVNQNQTGPWSIQITPRGFTVSLKLEITLQCRCSCTQHRQEKSPDCNGFGSLVCGRCYCEKNLAGSRCQLLSDEFLTRDERHCRRDETKPLCSGRGTCVEGTCQCNRRPNPAEGYSGAFCECSNFDCPYHNNSICGGNGRCECGKCICDPLWTGESCECSMDTTSCLAKNQQVCNGRGFCECGACRCTDPKFSGPTCEECPFCPGRCTALHNCVECWVSGLGPSRCASECGQYNVTMVATHDELYDPKKMPNLCKFWFKDLCSLFFAVPFPGQSTIPALLQCDQPDPASRFSFSFADV
;
A
#
# COMPACT_ATOMS: atom_id res chain seq x y z
N MET A 1 -23.63 2.44 -13.42
CA MET A 1 -23.75 2.25 -11.97
C MET A 1 -24.51 0.94 -11.77
N TRP A 2 -23.82 -0.18 -11.54
CA TRP A 2 -24.48 -1.49 -11.37
C TRP A 2 -23.93 -2.17 -10.13
N MET A 3 -24.82 -2.35 -9.17
CA MET A 3 -24.62 -2.91 -7.84
C MET A 3 -24.06 -4.34 -7.93
N GLY A 4 -23.03 -4.63 -7.12
CA GLY A 4 -22.61 -6.00 -6.84
C GLY A 4 -23.75 -6.74 -6.15
N SER A 5 -24.21 -7.84 -6.74
CA SER A 5 -25.30 -8.64 -6.20
C SER A 5 -24.74 -9.67 -5.20
N LEU A 6 -24.51 -9.23 -3.96
CA LEU A 6 -24.41 -10.15 -2.82
C LEU A 6 -25.82 -10.33 -2.28
N GLN A 7 -26.44 -11.50 -2.46
CA GLN A 7 -27.78 -11.73 -1.93
C GLN A 7 -27.91 -13.12 -1.33
N ILE A 8 -28.35 -13.10 -0.06
CA ILE A 8 -28.78 -14.22 0.80
C ILE A 8 -27.65 -14.77 1.69
N LEU A 9 -27.52 -14.15 2.86
CA LEU A 9 -26.91 -14.73 4.06
C LEU A 9 -28.06 -15.31 4.89
N GLN A 10 -28.15 -16.63 4.98
CA GLN A 10 -29.16 -17.29 5.80
C GLN A 10 -28.51 -17.85 7.07
N ASN A 11 -29.09 -17.48 8.21
CA ASN A 11 -28.78 -18.06 9.51
C ASN A 11 -30.00 -18.88 9.94
N TYR A 12 -29.84 -20.18 10.12
CA TYR A 12 -30.89 -21.02 10.69
C TYR A 12 -30.75 -21.01 12.21
N SER A 13 -31.83 -20.66 12.90
CA SER A 13 -31.96 -20.88 14.34
C SER A 13 -32.18 -22.39 14.57
N SER A 14 -31.12 -23.15 14.84
CA SER A 14 -31.27 -24.53 15.33
C SER A 14 -31.61 -24.49 16.82
N SER A 15 -32.70 -25.18 17.20
CA SER A 15 -33.08 -25.49 18.57
C SER A 15 -32.78 -26.95 18.90
N ASP A 16 -31.62 -27.46 18.49
CA ASP A 16 -31.20 -28.82 18.80
C ASP A 16 -30.28 -28.82 20.02
N THR A 17 -30.57 -29.74 20.93
CA THR A 17 -29.90 -29.94 22.21
C THR A 17 -28.39 -29.99 22.06
N ALA A 18 -27.70 -29.05 22.71
CA ALA A 18 -26.26 -28.88 22.69
C ALA A 18 -25.54 -30.15 23.18
N ASP A 19 -24.83 -30.81 22.28
CA ASP A 19 -23.66 -31.60 22.65
C ASP A 19 -22.48 -30.63 22.83
N GLY A 20 -21.77 -30.71 23.95
CA GLY A 20 -20.88 -29.66 24.49
C GLY A 20 -19.61 -29.35 23.69
N SER A 21 -19.56 -29.71 22.41
CA SER A 21 -18.39 -29.58 21.52
C SER A 21 -18.68 -28.85 20.19
N SER A 22 -19.90 -28.36 19.96
CA SER A 22 -20.28 -27.82 18.64
C SER A 22 -19.82 -26.36 18.44
N LEU A 23 -18.97 -26.13 17.44
CA LEU A 23 -18.69 -24.79 16.90
C LEU A 23 -19.94 -24.17 16.25
N PHE A 24 -20.03 -22.85 16.26
CA PHE A 24 -21.04 -22.11 15.53
C PHE A 24 -20.39 -21.32 14.39
N LEU A 25 -20.94 -21.48 13.17
CA LEU A 25 -20.51 -20.80 11.96
C LEU A 25 -21.58 -19.77 11.57
N GLN A 26 -21.16 -18.55 11.29
CA GLN A 26 -22.04 -17.50 10.77
C GLN A 26 -21.39 -16.78 9.59
N PRO A 27 -22.03 -16.70 8.42
CA PRO A 27 -23.32 -17.30 8.04
C PRO A 27 -23.28 -18.84 7.94
N GLN A 28 -24.44 -19.50 7.90
CA GLN A 28 -24.56 -20.95 7.64
C GLN A 28 -24.81 -21.30 6.17
N GLN A 29 -25.37 -20.35 5.41
CA GLN A 29 -25.51 -20.46 3.95
C GLN A 29 -25.21 -19.12 3.27
N VAL A 30 -24.45 -19.18 2.18
CA VAL A 30 -24.11 -18.03 1.33
C VAL A 30 -24.39 -18.38 -0.12
N SER A 31 -25.06 -17.49 -0.85
CA SER A 31 -25.23 -17.59 -2.29
C SER A 31 -24.46 -16.48 -3.02
N LEU A 32 -23.59 -16.86 -3.96
CA LEU A 32 -22.77 -15.93 -4.74
C LEU A 32 -23.07 -16.03 -6.24
N HIS A 33 -23.28 -14.89 -6.86
CA HIS A 33 -23.35 -14.74 -8.32
C HIS A 33 -22.04 -14.16 -8.84
N LEU A 34 -21.12 -15.02 -9.28
CA LEU A 34 -19.79 -14.62 -9.69
C LEU A 34 -19.75 -14.20 -11.16
N ARG A 35 -19.01 -13.12 -11.44
CA ARG A 35 -18.60 -12.77 -12.79
C ARG A 35 -17.13 -13.21 -12.96
N PRO A 36 -16.74 -13.78 -14.11
CA PRO A 36 -15.35 -14.13 -14.36
C PRO A 36 -14.41 -12.94 -14.13
N ALA A 37 -13.23 -13.20 -13.57
CA ALA A 37 -12.21 -12.20 -13.24
C ALA A 37 -12.65 -11.10 -12.24
N VAL A 38 -13.74 -11.31 -11.49
CA VAL A 38 -14.16 -10.44 -10.38
C VAL A 38 -14.23 -11.26 -9.10
N SER A 39 -13.28 -11.05 -8.20
CA SER A 39 -13.26 -11.71 -6.88
C SER A 39 -14.39 -11.13 -6.00
N GLN A 40 -15.14 -12.01 -5.34
CA GLN A 40 -16.12 -11.63 -4.30
C GLN A 40 -15.69 -12.20 -2.96
N SER A 41 -16.05 -11.52 -1.88
CA SER A 41 -15.70 -11.99 -0.54
C SER A 41 -16.81 -11.79 0.47
N PHE A 42 -16.82 -12.63 1.50
CA PHE A 42 -17.74 -12.52 2.62
C PHE A 42 -17.04 -12.88 3.94
N PRO A 43 -17.44 -12.26 5.06
CA PRO A 43 -16.91 -12.60 6.36
C PRO A 43 -17.53 -13.91 6.88
N LEU A 44 -16.70 -14.74 7.49
CA LEU A 44 -17.06 -15.96 8.20
C LEU A 44 -16.63 -15.81 9.67
N THR A 45 -17.61 -15.87 10.55
CA THR A 45 -17.43 -15.84 12.01
C THR A 45 -17.54 -17.26 12.56
N ILE A 46 -16.57 -17.63 13.40
CA ILE A 46 -16.50 -18.95 14.02
C ILE A 46 -16.43 -18.75 15.53
N SER A 47 -17.44 -19.23 16.26
CA SER A 47 -17.51 -19.12 17.73
C SER A 47 -17.58 -20.49 18.40
N THR A 48 -16.91 -20.61 19.54
CA THR A 48 -16.99 -21.77 20.44
C THR A 48 -18.01 -21.50 21.56
N PRO A 49 -18.72 -22.53 22.06
CA PRO A 49 -19.61 -22.39 23.21
C PRO A 49 -18.84 -22.17 24.53
N THR A 50 -17.57 -22.54 24.58
CA THR A 50 -16.64 -22.25 25.68
C THR A 50 -15.68 -21.12 25.27
N ASP A 51 -15.36 -20.18 26.16
CA ASP A 51 -14.36 -19.09 25.97
C ASP A 51 -12.91 -19.58 25.79
N GLN A 52 -12.72 -20.83 25.35
CA GLN A 52 -11.40 -21.38 25.05
C GLN A 52 -10.85 -20.75 23.76
N PRO A 53 -9.59 -20.29 23.77
CA PRO A 53 -8.98 -19.69 22.59
C PRO A 53 -8.76 -20.74 21.50
N ILE A 54 -9.31 -20.47 20.31
CA ILE A 54 -9.05 -21.26 19.10
C ILE A 54 -7.64 -20.91 18.61
N THR A 55 -6.65 -21.76 18.90
CA THR A 55 -5.25 -21.47 18.58
C THR A 55 -4.92 -21.69 17.11
N GLU A 56 -5.45 -22.74 16.47
CA GLU A 56 -5.28 -23.01 15.03
C GLU A 56 -6.50 -23.75 14.47
N LEU A 57 -7.21 -23.12 13.52
CA LEU A 57 -8.34 -23.72 12.82
C LEU A 57 -8.01 -23.79 11.32
N THR A 58 -8.06 -24.98 10.73
CA THR A 58 -7.92 -25.18 9.29
C THR A 58 -9.29 -25.40 8.67
N LEU A 59 -9.59 -24.71 7.56
CA LEU A 59 -10.82 -24.91 6.81
C LEU A 59 -10.56 -25.83 5.61
N GLU A 60 -11.44 -26.79 5.39
CA GLU A 60 -11.45 -27.68 4.25
C GLU A 60 -12.69 -27.42 3.39
N THR A 61 -12.54 -27.47 2.06
CA THR A 61 -13.64 -27.34 1.11
C THR A 61 -13.99 -28.71 0.53
N SER A 62 -15.27 -28.97 0.28
CA SER A 62 -15.69 -30.10 -0.58
C SER A 62 -15.23 -29.91 -2.03
N GLU A 63 -15.61 -30.83 -2.92
CA GLU A 63 -15.29 -30.75 -4.36
C GLU A 63 -15.56 -29.35 -4.95
N VAL A 64 -14.50 -28.69 -5.40
CA VAL A 64 -14.57 -27.37 -6.02
C VAL A 64 -14.54 -27.54 -7.54
N PRO A 65 -15.52 -26.97 -8.28
CA PRO A 65 -15.51 -27.00 -9.74
C PRO A 65 -14.24 -26.39 -10.35
N ALA A 66 -13.78 -26.96 -11.47
CA ALA A 66 -12.61 -26.47 -12.18
C ALA A 66 -12.77 -24.99 -12.57
N GLY A 67 -11.73 -24.18 -12.32
CA GLY A 67 -11.73 -22.75 -12.62
C GLY A 67 -12.31 -21.85 -11.53
N ILE A 68 -12.76 -22.41 -10.40
CA ILE A 68 -13.10 -21.64 -9.19
C ILE A 68 -11.95 -21.74 -8.20
N ASN A 69 -11.54 -20.60 -7.65
CA ASN A 69 -10.54 -20.52 -6.59
C ASN A 69 -11.18 -19.95 -5.32
N ILE A 70 -10.99 -20.64 -4.19
CA ILE A 70 -11.47 -20.22 -2.87
C ILE A 70 -10.25 -20.06 -1.97
N THR A 71 -10.07 -18.87 -1.40
CA THR A 71 -8.98 -18.56 -0.48
C THR A 71 -9.52 -17.99 0.83
N PHE A 72 -8.76 -18.18 1.90
CA PHE A 72 -9.13 -17.78 3.26
C PHE A 72 -8.09 -16.83 3.82
N SER A 73 -8.50 -15.68 4.36
CA SER A 73 -7.62 -14.77 5.08
C SER A 73 -8.12 -14.51 6.50
N SER A 74 -7.24 -14.60 7.48
CA SER A 74 -7.56 -14.32 8.88
C SER A 74 -7.60 -12.81 9.12
N VAL A 75 -8.69 -12.32 9.72
CA VAL A 75 -8.85 -10.88 10.06
C VAL A 75 -8.57 -10.62 11.54
N GLN A 76 -9.06 -11.48 12.44
CA GLN A 76 -8.89 -11.34 13.88
C GLN A 76 -8.78 -12.71 14.55
N ARG A 77 -7.74 -12.90 15.38
CA ARG A 77 -7.52 -14.14 16.17
C ARG A 77 -8.19 -13.99 17.55
N GLY A 78 -8.91 -15.02 18.01
CA GLY A 78 -9.66 -15.01 19.28
C GLY A 78 -10.97 -15.78 19.16
N SER A 79 -11.81 -15.73 20.21
CA SER A 79 -13.21 -16.17 20.14
C SER A 79 -14.10 -14.92 20.21
N PRO A 80 -14.87 -14.56 19.15
CA PRO A 80 -15.02 -15.29 17.89
C PRO A 80 -13.84 -15.07 16.92
N LEU A 81 -13.49 -16.12 16.18
CA LEU A 81 -12.50 -16.07 15.10
C LEU A 81 -13.18 -15.49 13.86
N MET A 82 -12.56 -14.46 13.27
CA MET A 82 -13.07 -13.79 12.08
C MET A 82 -12.17 -14.05 10.88
N MET A 83 -12.74 -14.65 9.84
CA MET A 83 -12.06 -14.97 8.58
C MET A 83 -12.78 -14.31 7.41
N GLN A 84 -12.05 -13.95 6.37
CA GLN A 84 -12.60 -13.51 5.11
C GLN A 84 -12.43 -14.64 4.08
N VAL A 85 -13.55 -15.05 3.48
CA VAL A 85 -13.55 -16.04 2.40
C VAL A 85 -13.60 -15.29 1.08
N ASN A 86 -12.60 -15.47 0.23
CA ASN A 86 -12.54 -14.88 -1.11
C ASN A 86 -12.77 -15.96 -2.16
N VAL A 87 -13.64 -15.65 -3.11
CA VAL A 87 -14.05 -16.58 -4.17
C VAL A 87 -13.89 -15.90 -5.52
N GLU A 88 -13.17 -16.55 -6.43
CA GLU A 88 -12.89 -16.03 -7.77
C GLU A 88 -13.09 -17.12 -8.84
N ALA A 89 -13.57 -16.71 -10.02
CA ALA A 89 -13.73 -17.58 -11.16
C ALA A 89 -12.82 -17.13 -12.31
N ALA A 90 -11.99 -18.04 -12.83
CA ALA A 90 -11.01 -17.77 -13.88
C ALA A 90 -11.64 -17.49 -15.26
N GLY A 91 -12.81 -18.07 -15.55
CA GLY A 91 -13.44 -17.97 -16.86
C GLY A 91 -14.82 -18.63 -16.92
N CYS A 92 -15.52 -18.43 -18.03
CA CYS A 92 -16.71 -19.19 -18.35
C CYS A 92 -16.34 -20.46 -19.13
N PRO A 93 -16.90 -21.62 -18.79
CA PRO A 93 -16.64 -22.86 -19.51
C PRO A 93 -17.12 -22.78 -20.96
N ASN A 94 -16.33 -23.34 -21.89
CA ASN A 94 -16.68 -23.40 -23.31
C ASN A 94 -17.75 -24.46 -23.55
N THR A 95 -18.82 -24.06 -24.24
CA THR A 95 -20.03 -24.86 -24.50
C THR A 95 -19.84 -25.98 -25.54
N SER A 96 -18.61 -26.25 -25.98
CA SER A 96 -18.32 -27.19 -27.06
C SER A 96 -18.13 -28.65 -26.63
N ASP A 97 -18.08 -28.93 -25.33
CA ASP A 97 -17.95 -30.30 -24.82
C ASP A 97 -19.24 -30.78 -24.14
N SER A 98 -19.79 -31.82 -24.76
CA SER A 98 -21.14 -32.36 -24.65
C SER A 98 -21.52 -32.97 -23.29
N VAL A 99 -22.84 -33.00 -23.04
CA VAL A 99 -23.58 -33.97 -22.17
C VAL A 99 -23.16 -34.04 -20.70
N ASN A 100 -23.51 -33.01 -19.91
CA ASN A 100 -24.28 -33.13 -18.66
C ASN A 100 -24.11 -31.90 -17.74
N GLN A 101 -25.27 -31.37 -17.32
CA GLN A 101 -25.58 -30.56 -16.12
C GLN A 101 -24.75 -29.30 -15.82
N ASN A 102 -25.41 -28.14 -15.97
CA ASN A 102 -25.16 -26.88 -15.24
C ASN A 102 -23.68 -26.47 -15.07
N GLN A 103 -22.97 -26.29 -16.18
CA GLN A 103 -21.60 -25.75 -16.22
C GLN A 103 -21.47 -24.31 -15.66
N THR A 104 -22.58 -23.62 -15.40
CA THR A 104 -22.59 -22.29 -14.78
C THR A 104 -23.17 -22.29 -13.37
N GLY A 105 -23.29 -23.46 -12.73
CA GLY A 105 -23.90 -23.63 -11.41
C GLY A 105 -25.45 -23.72 -11.44
N PRO A 106 -26.13 -23.73 -10.28
CA PRO A 106 -25.55 -23.51 -8.96
C PRO A 106 -24.73 -24.71 -8.47
N TRP A 107 -23.50 -24.47 -8.02
CA TRP A 107 -22.67 -25.46 -7.34
C TRP A 107 -22.74 -25.26 -5.83
N SER A 108 -22.90 -26.35 -5.08
CA SER A 108 -22.95 -26.31 -3.62
C SER A 108 -21.64 -26.84 -3.04
N ILE A 109 -20.80 -25.95 -2.52
CA ILE A 109 -19.54 -26.25 -1.85
C ILE A 109 -19.76 -26.18 -0.33
N GLN A 110 -19.27 -27.18 0.41
CA GLN A 110 -19.25 -27.16 1.88
C GLN A 110 -17.90 -26.67 2.36
N ILE A 111 -17.90 -25.70 3.29
CA ILE A 111 -16.69 -25.22 3.98
C ILE A 111 -16.77 -25.70 5.42
N THR A 112 -15.86 -26.61 5.79
CA THR A 112 -15.90 -27.32 7.08
C THR A 112 -14.60 -27.08 7.84
N PRO A 113 -14.64 -26.59 9.08
CA PRO A 113 -13.49 -26.61 9.97
C PRO A 113 -13.03 -28.04 10.25
N ARG A 114 -11.74 -28.30 10.04
CA ARG A 114 -11.15 -29.62 10.25
C ARG A 114 -11.38 -30.07 11.69
N GLY A 115 -11.94 -31.27 11.85
CA GLY A 115 -12.27 -31.84 13.16
C GLY A 115 -13.67 -31.52 13.68
N PHE A 116 -14.50 -30.78 12.93
CA PHE A 116 -15.89 -30.48 13.28
C PHE A 116 -16.85 -30.98 12.21
N THR A 117 -18.09 -31.25 12.61
CA THR A 117 -19.17 -31.70 11.70
C THR A 117 -20.00 -30.55 11.13
N VAL A 118 -19.80 -29.34 11.66
CA VAL A 118 -20.55 -28.14 11.28
C VAL A 118 -19.93 -27.55 10.03
N SER A 119 -20.74 -27.25 9.02
CA SER A 119 -20.28 -26.75 7.73
C SER A 119 -21.10 -25.56 7.25
N LEU A 120 -20.44 -24.65 6.53
CA LEU A 120 -21.06 -23.57 5.80
C LEU A 120 -21.39 -24.05 4.39
N LYS A 121 -22.66 -23.88 3.96
CA LYS A 121 -23.08 -24.16 2.59
C LYS A 121 -22.86 -22.93 1.69
N LEU A 122 -21.95 -23.02 0.74
CA LEU A 122 -21.66 -21.99 -0.25
C LEU A 122 -22.25 -22.39 -1.62
N GLU A 123 -23.26 -21.66 -2.10
CA GLU A 123 -23.85 -21.83 -3.43
C GLU A 123 -23.27 -20.83 -4.42
N ILE A 124 -22.65 -21.30 -5.49
CA ILE A 124 -22.00 -20.46 -6.51
C ILE A 124 -22.71 -20.61 -7.85
N THR A 125 -23.07 -19.49 -8.46
CA THR A 125 -23.61 -19.42 -9.84
C THR A 125 -22.75 -18.46 -10.68
N LEU A 126 -22.27 -18.91 -11.85
CA LEU A 126 -21.54 -18.05 -12.78
C LEU A 126 -22.49 -17.24 -13.67
N GLN A 127 -22.29 -15.94 -13.72
CA GLN A 127 -22.98 -15.02 -14.62
C GLN A 127 -22.19 -14.89 -15.93
N CYS A 128 -22.33 -15.87 -16.82
CA CYS A 128 -21.65 -15.90 -18.12
C CYS A 128 -22.40 -15.16 -19.25
N ARG A 129 -23.65 -14.77 -19.02
CA ARG A 129 -24.47 -14.05 -19.99
C ARG A 129 -24.95 -12.74 -19.38
N CYS A 130 -24.90 -11.66 -20.17
CA CYS A 130 -25.53 -10.39 -19.80
C CYS A 130 -27.04 -10.48 -20.02
N SER A 131 -27.86 -9.86 -19.18
CA SER A 131 -29.33 -9.88 -19.36
C SER A 131 -29.78 -9.35 -20.73
N CYS A 132 -29.04 -8.41 -21.32
CA CYS A 132 -29.34 -7.86 -22.64
C CYS A 132 -29.13 -8.85 -23.81
N THR A 133 -28.42 -9.96 -23.61
CA THR A 133 -28.24 -10.96 -24.69
C THR A 133 -29.49 -11.82 -24.91
N GLN A 134 -30.44 -11.82 -23.96
CA GLN A 134 -31.74 -12.48 -24.12
C GLN A 134 -32.64 -11.75 -25.12
N HIS A 135 -32.45 -10.44 -25.29
CA HIS A 135 -33.22 -9.61 -26.19
C HIS A 135 -32.56 -9.44 -27.55
N ARG A 136 -32.01 -10.53 -28.11
CA ARG A 136 -31.45 -10.54 -29.45
C ARG A 136 -32.56 -10.30 -30.46
N GLN A 137 -32.47 -9.19 -31.19
CA GLN A 137 -33.39 -8.88 -32.29
C GLN A 137 -32.76 -9.30 -33.60
N GLU A 138 -33.22 -10.41 -34.16
CA GLU A 138 -32.84 -10.83 -35.51
C GLU A 138 -33.37 -9.84 -36.54
N LYS A 139 -32.59 -9.59 -37.60
CA LYS A 139 -32.93 -8.65 -38.69
C LYS A 139 -33.46 -7.31 -38.16
N SER A 140 -32.76 -6.76 -37.17
CA SER A 140 -33.18 -5.51 -36.52
C SER A 140 -33.17 -4.35 -37.52
N PRO A 141 -34.20 -3.48 -37.54
CA PRO A 141 -34.21 -2.29 -38.38
C PRO A 141 -33.06 -1.33 -38.04
N ASP A 142 -32.59 -1.32 -36.79
CA ASP A 142 -31.40 -0.55 -36.38
C ASP A 142 -30.11 -1.06 -37.02
N CYS A 143 -30.12 -2.32 -37.47
CA CYS A 143 -29.06 -2.97 -38.25
C CYS A 143 -29.42 -3.08 -39.74
N ASN A 144 -30.27 -2.17 -40.25
CA ASN A 144 -30.78 -2.15 -41.63
C ASN A 144 -31.48 -3.45 -42.08
N GLY A 145 -31.93 -4.29 -41.14
CA GLY A 145 -32.52 -5.59 -41.46
C GLY A 145 -31.52 -6.67 -41.87
N PHE A 146 -30.22 -6.34 -41.91
CA PHE A 146 -29.14 -7.23 -42.37
C PHE A 146 -28.20 -7.67 -41.24
N GLY A 147 -28.71 -7.69 -40.01
CA GLY A 147 -27.97 -8.12 -38.85
C GLY A 147 -28.84 -8.23 -37.62
N SER A 148 -28.28 -8.87 -36.59
CA SER A 148 -28.94 -8.98 -35.29
C SER A 148 -28.44 -7.91 -34.33
N LEU A 149 -29.35 -7.23 -33.63
CA LEU A 149 -29.01 -6.27 -32.58
C LEU A 149 -28.93 -7.01 -31.24
N VAL A 150 -27.77 -6.96 -30.59
CA VAL A 150 -27.52 -7.56 -29.27
C VAL A 150 -26.81 -6.55 -28.39
N CYS A 151 -27.38 -6.23 -27.23
CA CYS A 151 -26.82 -5.29 -26.26
C CYS A 151 -26.38 -3.93 -26.87
N GLY A 152 -27.14 -3.41 -27.85
CA GLY A 152 -26.86 -2.15 -28.52
C GLY A 152 -25.82 -2.21 -29.65
N ARG A 153 -25.37 -3.40 -30.06
CA ARG A 153 -24.42 -3.60 -31.16
C ARG A 153 -25.00 -4.52 -32.24
N CYS A 154 -24.76 -4.19 -33.50
CA CYS A 154 -25.17 -5.00 -34.64
C CYS A 154 -24.15 -6.10 -34.95
N TYR A 155 -24.65 -7.31 -35.18
CA TYR A 155 -23.92 -8.47 -35.67
C TYR A 155 -24.44 -8.78 -37.07
N CYS A 156 -23.67 -8.39 -38.08
CA CYS A 156 -24.11 -8.37 -39.48
C CYS A 156 -24.09 -9.75 -40.14
N GLU A 157 -24.96 -9.93 -41.14
CA GLU A 157 -24.97 -11.10 -42.01
C GLU A 157 -23.69 -11.16 -42.87
N LYS A 158 -23.38 -12.36 -43.38
CA LYS A 158 -22.16 -12.61 -44.15
C LYS A 158 -22.08 -11.65 -45.35
N ASN A 159 -20.89 -11.08 -45.57
CA ASN A 159 -20.62 -10.07 -46.60
C ASN A 159 -21.21 -8.67 -46.35
N LEU A 160 -21.68 -8.38 -45.12
CA LEU A 160 -22.08 -7.03 -44.71
C LEU A 160 -21.33 -6.57 -43.46
N ALA A 161 -21.05 -5.28 -43.37
CA ALA A 161 -20.26 -4.67 -42.31
C ALA A 161 -20.71 -3.24 -41.98
N GLY A 162 -20.14 -2.67 -40.92
CA GLY A 162 -20.48 -1.34 -40.39
C GLY A 162 -21.39 -1.40 -39.15
N SER A 163 -21.46 -0.29 -38.42
CA SER A 163 -22.19 -0.20 -37.14
C SER A 163 -23.68 -0.52 -37.24
N ARG A 164 -24.26 -0.44 -38.45
CA ARG A 164 -25.64 -0.80 -38.77
C ARG A 164 -25.74 -1.77 -39.96
N CYS A 165 -24.67 -2.49 -40.32
CA CYS A 165 -24.65 -3.43 -41.45
C CYS A 165 -24.98 -2.80 -42.82
N GLN A 166 -24.55 -1.55 -43.02
CA GLN A 166 -24.87 -0.76 -44.20
C GLN A 166 -23.87 -0.91 -45.36
N LEU A 167 -22.80 -1.72 -45.22
CA LEU A 167 -21.69 -1.78 -46.15
C LEU A 167 -21.49 -3.18 -46.70
N LEU A 168 -21.25 -3.33 -48.00
CA LEU A 168 -20.87 -4.59 -48.64
C LEU A 168 -19.37 -4.87 -48.45
N SER A 169 -19.05 -6.13 -48.16
CA SER A 169 -17.70 -6.56 -47.75
C SER A 169 -16.65 -6.58 -48.85
N ASP A 170 -17.01 -6.41 -50.12
CA ASP A 170 -16.05 -6.50 -51.23
C ASP A 170 -15.37 -5.16 -51.58
N GLU A 171 -15.83 -4.05 -50.98
CA GLU A 171 -15.14 -2.73 -51.06
C GLU A 171 -14.02 -2.57 -49.99
N PHE A 172 -13.63 -3.65 -49.30
CA PHE A 172 -12.93 -3.57 -48.01
C PHE A 172 -11.40 -3.44 -48.01
N LEU A 173 -10.69 -3.63 -49.13
CA LEU A 173 -9.22 -3.59 -49.09
C LEU A 173 -8.66 -2.24 -48.63
N THR A 174 -9.46 -1.16 -48.64
CA THR A 174 -9.06 0.17 -48.11
C THR A 174 -9.76 0.59 -46.80
N ARG A 175 -10.73 -0.20 -46.30
CA ARG A 175 -11.54 0.14 -45.12
C ARG A 175 -11.27 -0.75 -43.90
N ASP A 176 -10.71 -1.93 -44.12
CA ASP A 176 -10.28 -2.83 -43.04
C ASP A 176 -9.19 -2.20 -42.16
N GLU A 177 -8.26 -1.48 -42.78
CA GLU A 177 -7.21 -0.75 -42.09
C GLU A 177 -7.74 0.29 -41.10
N ARG A 178 -8.91 0.90 -41.34
CA ARG A 178 -9.49 1.88 -40.41
C ARG A 178 -9.91 1.24 -39.08
N HIS A 179 -10.33 -0.04 -39.10
CA HIS A 179 -10.69 -0.79 -37.89
C HIS A 179 -9.47 -1.26 -37.10
N CYS A 180 -8.31 -1.26 -37.74
CA CYS A 180 -7.01 -1.51 -37.14
C CYS A 180 -6.31 -0.22 -36.68
N ARG A 181 -6.99 0.91 -36.72
CA ARG A 181 -6.45 2.21 -36.32
C ARG A 181 -7.28 2.79 -35.18
N ARG A 182 -6.60 3.26 -34.13
CA ARG A 182 -7.28 3.92 -33.00
C ARG A 182 -7.89 5.27 -33.40
N ASP A 183 -7.11 6.10 -34.10
CA ASP A 183 -7.49 7.43 -34.58
C ASP A 183 -6.80 7.69 -35.94
N GLU A 184 -7.35 8.54 -36.81
CA GLU A 184 -6.83 8.78 -38.16
C GLU A 184 -5.34 9.20 -38.20
N THR A 185 -4.84 9.81 -37.13
CA THR A 185 -3.45 10.27 -36.98
C THR A 185 -2.47 9.21 -36.44
N LYS A 186 -2.97 8.07 -35.97
CA LYS A 186 -2.16 6.98 -35.40
C LYS A 186 -1.82 5.94 -36.47
N PRO A 187 -0.66 5.27 -36.37
CA PRO A 187 -0.32 4.20 -37.29
C PRO A 187 -1.25 2.98 -37.11
N LEU A 188 -1.35 2.17 -38.16
CA LEU A 188 -2.09 0.90 -38.13
C LEU A 188 -1.50 -0.03 -37.08
N CYS A 189 -2.35 -0.61 -36.24
CA CYS A 189 -1.98 -1.48 -35.13
C CYS A 189 -0.84 -0.90 -34.28
N SER A 190 -0.85 0.43 -34.07
CA SER A 190 0.19 1.15 -33.32
C SER A 190 1.61 0.96 -33.89
N GLY A 191 1.75 0.51 -35.14
CA GLY A 191 3.01 0.09 -35.77
C GLY A 191 3.63 -1.17 -35.17
N ARG A 192 2.88 -1.89 -34.33
CA ARG A 192 3.31 -3.04 -33.53
C ARG A 192 2.60 -4.34 -33.95
N GLY A 193 1.95 -4.36 -35.10
CA GLY A 193 1.22 -5.51 -35.63
C GLY A 193 0.81 -5.33 -37.10
N THR A 194 0.17 -6.37 -37.63
CA THR A 194 -0.39 -6.40 -39.00
C THR A 194 -1.91 -6.44 -38.92
N CYS A 195 -2.58 -5.64 -39.74
CA CYS A 195 -4.04 -5.67 -39.86
C CYS A 195 -4.46 -6.85 -40.75
N VAL A 196 -5.26 -7.76 -40.21
CA VAL A 196 -5.79 -8.92 -40.93
C VAL A 196 -7.29 -8.97 -40.67
N GLU A 197 -8.09 -8.84 -41.73
CA GLU A 197 -9.56 -8.90 -41.66
C GLU A 197 -10.14 -7.91 -40.61
N GLY A 198 -9.61 -6.69 -40.58
CA GLY A 198 -10.07 -5.62 -39.69
C GLY A 198 -9.67 -5.77 -38.21
N THR A 199 -8.84 -6.77 -37.89
CA THR A 199 -8.31 -7.01 -36.53
C THR A 199 -6.78 -6.94 -36.54
N CYS A 200 -6.20 -6.38 -35.48
CA CYS A 200 -4.75 -6.33 -35.35
C CYS A 200 -4.17 -7.65 -34.83
N GLN A 201 -3.29 -8.25 -35.62
CA GLN A 201 -2.42 -9.34 -35.19
C GLN A 201 -1.08 -8.75 -34.73
N CYS A 202 -0.82 -8.79 -33.42
CA CYS A 202 0.37 -8.16 -32.85
C CYS A 202 1.66 -8.92 -33.15
N ASN A 203 2.74 -8.18 -33.35
CA ASN A 203 4.06 -8.73 -33.65
C ASN A 203 4.58 -9.56 -32.47
N ARG A 204 5.17 -10.72 -32.77
CA ARG A 204 5.82 -11.55 -31.76
C ARG A 204 7.21 -11.02 -31.45
N ARG A 205 7.59 -11.03 -30.17
CA ARG A 205 8.93 -10.67 -29.69
C ARG A 205 9.84 -11.91 -29.67
N PRO A 206 11.18 -11.73 -29.68
CA PRO A 206 12.12 -12.83 -29.48
C PRO A 206 11.95 -13.52 -28.12
N ASN A 207 11.67 -12.74 -27.07
CA ASN A 207 11.32 -13.27 -25.76
C ASN A 207 9.81 -13.62 -25.73
N PRO A 208 9.41 -14.90 -25.54
CA PRO A 208 8.01 -15.29 -25.52
C PRO A 208 7.20 -14.69 -24.36
N ALA A 209 7.87 -14.31 -23.26
CA ALA A 209 7.22 -13.67 -22.12
C ALA A 209 6.86 -12.20 -22.38
N GLU A 210 7.40 -11.61 -23.44
CA GLU A 210 7.17 -10.22 -23.83
C GLU A 210 6.21 -10.15 -25.00
N GLY A 211 5.16 -9.33 -24.86
CA GLY A 211 4.10 -9.26 -25.86
C GLY A 211 3.52 -7.88 -25.97
N TYR A 212 3.04 -7.59 -27.18
CA TYR A 212 2.10 -6.51 -27.41
C TYR A 212 0.68 -7.05 -27.26
N SER A 213 -0.22 -6.24 -26.71
CA SER A 213 -1.61 -6.57 -26.47
C SER A 213 -2.52 -5.37 -26.74
N GLY A 214 -3.83 -5.58 -26.64
CA GLY A 214 -4.85 -4.56 -26.98
C GLY A 214 -5.39 -4.71 -28.39
N ALA A 215 -6.54 -4.09 -28.65
CA ALA A 215 -7.25 -4.20 -29.93
C ALA A 215 -6.43 -3.63 -31.11
N PHE A 216 -5.51 -2.71 -30.82
CA PHE A 216 -4.65 -2.04 -31.77
C PHE A 216 -3.16 -2.26 -31.46
N CYS A 217 -2.81 -3.31 -30.70
CA CYS A 217 -1.44 -3.58 -30.23
C CYS A 217 -0.77 -2.40 -29.51
N GLU A 218 -1.59 -1.58 -28.83
CA GLU A 218 -1.17 -0.35 -28.18
C GLU A 218 -0.50 -0.59 -26.82
N CYS A 219 -0.74 -1.75 -26.20
CA CYS A 219 -0.21 -2.11 -24.90
C CYS A 219 1.02 -3.01 -25.04
N SER A 220 1.94 -2.90 -24.10
CA SER A 220 3.05 -3.85 -23.90
C SER A 220 3.18 -4.18 -22.41
N ASN A 221 3.74 -5.34 -22.12
CA ASN A 221 4.02 -5.81 -20.76
C ASN A 221 5.50 -5.64 -20.35
N PHE A 222 6.27 -4.85 -21.10
CA PHE A 222 7.70 -4.61 -20.85
C PHE A 222 8.13 -3.15 -20.95
N ASP A 223 7.28 -2.26 -21.50
CA ASP A 223 7.53 -0.81 -21.57
C ASP A 223 7.01 -0.10 -20.32
N CYS A 224 7.33 -0.60 -19.13
CA CYS A 224 6.96 0.03 -17.85
C CYS A 224 8.16 0.74 -17.20
N PRO A 225 7.92 1.63 -16.22
CA PRO A 225 8.98 2.23 -15.42
C PRO A 225 9.91 1.19 -14.78
N TYR A 226 11.20 1.50 -14.76
CA TYR A 226 12.24 0.65 -14.16
C TYR A 226 12.69 1.24 -12.83
N HIS A 227 12.91 0.37 -11.86
CA HIS A 227 13.57 0.70 -10.61
C HIS A 227 14.59 -0.40 -10.27
N ASN A 228 15.80 -0.03 -9.85
CA ASN A 228 16.91 -0.96 -9.62
C ASN A 228 17.09 -2.01 -10.75
N ASN A 229 17.10 -1.54 -11.99
CA ASN A 229 17.22 -2.35 -13.22
C ASN A 229 16.13 -3.42 -13.42
N SER A 230 15.02 -3.33 -12.69
CA SER A 230 13.89 -4.24 -12.81
C SER A 230 12.62 -3.47 -13.21
N ILE A 231 11.85 -4.05 -14.13
CA ILE A 231 10.52 -3.52 -14.48
C ILE A 231 9.66 -3.52 -13.22
N CYS A 232 9.01 -2.40 -12.92
CA CYS A 232 8.18 -2.24 -11.72
C CYS A 232 8.93 -2.62 -10.42
N GLY A 233 10.24 -2.37 -10.37
CA GLY A 233 11.09 -2.67 -9.22
C GLY A 233 11.19 -4.15 -8.87
N GLY A 234 10.63 -5.05 -9.70
CA GLY A 234 10.43 -6.47 -9.38
C GLY A 234 9.29 -6.74 -8.39
N ASN A 235 8.54 -5.72 -7.96
CA ASN A 235 7.47 -5.79 -6.96
C ASN A 235 6.09 -5.47 -7.54
N GLY A 236 5.88 -5.87 -8.78
CA GLY A 236 4.63 -5.65 -9.48
C GLY A 236 4.65 -6.19 -10.89
N ARG A 237 3.47 -6.19 -11.51
CA ARG A 237 3.30 -6.58 -12.91
C ARG A 237 3.18 -5.36 -13.80
N CYS A 238 3.76 -5.44 -15.00
CA CYS A 238 3.58 -4.40 -16.01
C CYS A 238 2.31 -4.66 -16.83
N GLU A 239 1.38 -3.72 -16.80
CA GLU A 239 0.11 -3.79 -17.53
C GLU A 239 -0.07 -2.52 -18.38
N CYS A 240 0.07 -2.67 -19.69
CA CYS A 240 -0.07 -1.58 -20.68
C CYS A 240 0.79 -0.33 -20.36
N GLY A 241 2.06 -0.54 -20.02
CA GLY A 241 3.00 0.54 -19.70
C GLY A 241 2.83 1.16 -18.30
N LYS A 242 1.96 0.60 -17.45
CA LYS A 242 1.83 0.98 -16.04
C LYS A 242 2.14 -0.18 -15.12
N CYS A 243 2.78 0.13 -13.99
CA CYS A 243 3.03 -0.86 -12.96
C CYS A 243 1.80 -1.06 -12.08
N ILE A 244 1.37 -2.30 -11.95
CA ILE A 244 0.40 -2.72 -10.93
C ILE A 244 1.19 -3.37 -9.82
N CYS A 245 1.36 -2.64 -8.72
CA CYS A 245 2.19 -3.06 -7.60
C CYS A 245 1.59 -4.22 -6.84
N ASP A 246 2.47 -5.08 -6.34
CA ASP A 246 2.12 -6.16 -5.43
C ASP A 246 1.63 -5.59 -4.09
N PRO A 247 0.91 -6.37 -3.27
CA PRO A 247 0.50 -5.95 -1.95
C PRO A 247 1.69 -5.43 -1.13
N LEU A 248 1.47 -4.33 -0.40
CA LEU A 248 2.49 -3.62 0.37
C LEU A 248 3.55 -2.87 -0.45
N TRP A 249 3.36 -2.69 -1.76
CA TRP A 249 4.21 -1.83 -2.58
C TRP A 249 3.41 -0.69 -3.22
N THR A 250 4.04 0.46 -3.40
CA THR A 250 3.47 1.67 -4.00
C THR A 250 4.52 2.44 -4.80
N GLY A 251 4.11 3.51 -5.46
CA GLY A 251 4.93 4.29 -6.38
C GLY A 251 4.66 3.97 -7.84
N GLU A 252 5.16 4.81 -8.74
CA GLU A 252 4.92 4.66 -10.20
C GLU A 252 5.67 3.45 -10.77
N SER A 253 6.80 3.09 -10.15
CA SER A 253 7.64 1.94 -10.47
C SER A 253 7.61 0.86 -9.38
N CYS A 254 6.64 0.89 -8.46
CA CYS A 254 6.55 0.00 -7.30
C CYS A 254 7.82 -0.05 -6.45
N GLU A 255 8.49 1.10 -6.33
CA GLU A 255 9.75 1.28 -5.63
C GLU A 255 9.60 1.39 -4.11
N CYS A 256 8.40 1.71 -3.63
CA CYS A 256 8.16 2.11 -2.25
C CYS A 256 7.46 0.98 -1.47
N SER A 257 8.15 0.40 -0.50
CA SER A 257 7.54 -0.56 0.43
C SER A 257 6.68 0.17 1.47
N MET A 258 5.49 -0.37 1.72
CA MET A 258 4.57 0.03 2.79
C MET A 258 4.84 -0.71 4.10
N ASP A 259 5.86 -1.59 4.11
CA ASP A 259 6.30 -2.22 5.35
C ASP A 259 6.87 -1.17 6.30
N THR A 260 6.45 -1.25 7.57
CA THR A 260 6.85 -0.32 8.64
C THR A 260 7.87 -0.92 9.59
N THR A 261 8.29 -2.18 9.37
CA THR A 261 9.27 -2.87 10.22
C THR A 261 10.57 -2.11 10.37
N SER A 262 11.12 -1.54 9.28
CA SER A 262 12.34 -0.73 9.31
C SER A 262 12.19 0.62 10.02
N CYS A 263 10.96 1.10 10.14
CA CYS A 263 10.61 2.36 10.81
C CYS A 263 10.26 2.17 12.29
N LEU A 264 10.27 0.94 12.81
CA LEU A 264 9.91 0.65 14.18
C LEU A 264 11.06 1.02 15.13
N ALA A 265 10.80 1.95 16.05
CA ALA A 265 11.78 2.37 17.05
C ALA A 265 11.85 1.39 18.25
N LYS A 266 12.85 1.59 19.13
CA LYS A 266 13.02 0.79 20.37
C LYS A 266 11.81 0.83 21.29
N ASN A 267 11.03 1.91 21.26
CA ASN A 267 9.80 2.06 22.03
C ASN A 267 8.58 1.41 21.34
N GLN A 268 8.80 0.60 20.29
CA GLN A 268 7.78 -0.08 19.48
C GLN A 268 6.82 0.85 18.73
N GLN A 269 7.13 2.15 18.64
CA GLN A 269 6.35 3.09 17.85
C GLN A 269 7.03 3.34 16.50
N VAL A 270 6.22 3.47 15.45
CA VAL A 270 6.70 3.89 14.13
C VAL A 270 7.26 5.31 14.25
N CYS A 271 8.52 5.49 13.87
CA CYS A 271 9.22 6.78 13.92
C CYS A 271 9.14 7.49 15.29
N ASN A 272 9.23 6.72 16.40
CA ASN A 272 9.06 7.20 17.78
C ASN A 272 7.75 7.97 18.03
N GLY A 273 6.72 7.80 17.19
CA GLY A 273 5.47 8.57 17.24
C GLY A 273 5.64 10.04 16.83
N ARG A 274 6.74 10.39 16.15
CA ARG A 274 7.15 11.78 15.81
C ARG A 274 7.34 11.97 14.30
N GLY A 275 6.78 11.07 13.51
CA GLY A 275 7.00 11.00 12.07
C GLY A 275 6.06 10.01 11.40
N PHE A 276 6.15 9.96 10.08
CA PHE A 276 5.48 8.98 9.25
C PHE A 276 6.53 8.13 8.54
N CYS A 277 6.25 6.83 8.37
CA CYS A 277 7.12 5.94 7.60
C CYS A 277 6.78 6.09 6.11
N GLU A 278 7.72 6.57 5.31
CA GLU A 278 7.61 6.70 3.86
C GLU A 278 8.69 5.81 3.22
N CYS A 279 8.27 4.79 2.47
CA CYS A 279 9.17 3.86 1.76
C CYS A 279 10.24 3.20 2.65
N GLY A 280 9.87 2.79 3.86
CA GLY A 280 10.77 2.18 4.84
C GLY A 280 11.72 3.15 5.54
N ALA A 281 11.59 4.46 5.34
CA ALA A 281 12.34 5.49 6.03
C ALA A 281 11.42 6.44 6.81
N CYS A 282 11.85 6.87 7.99
CA CYS A 282 11.08 7.81 8.79
C CYS A 282 11.23 9.25 8.30
N ARG A 283 10.10 9.89 8.02
CA ARG A 283 9.99 11.33 7.81
C ARG A 283 9.46 11.99 9.08
N CYS A 284 10.35 12.66 9.81
CA CYS A 284 10.01 13.30 11.08
C CYS A 284 9.13 14.54 10.84
N THR A 285 8.05 14.68 11.62
CA THR A 285 7.11 15.81 11.49
C THR A 285 7.68 17.10 12.04
N ASP A 286 8.54 17.00 13.06
CA ASP A 286 9.15 18.17 13.70
C ASP A 286 10.64 18.20 13.33
N PRO A 287 11.13 19.28 12.71
CA PRO A 287 12.52 19.40 12.25
C PRO A 287 13.56 19.35 13.37
N LYS A 288 13.14 19.45 14.64
CA LYS A 288 14.04 19.27 15.80
C LYS A 288 14.41 17.82 16.06
N PHE A 289 13.71 16.85 15.43
CA PHE A 289 14.02 15.43 15.54
C PHE A 289 14.66 14.90 14.26
N SER A 290 15.68 14.07 14.43
CA SER A 290 16.42 13.41 13.35
C SER A 290 16.72 11.94 13.69
N GLY A 291 17.47 11.28 12.82
CA GLY A 291 17.82 9.86 12.97
C GLY A 291 16.87 8.94 12.20
N PRO A 292 17.23 7.66 12.06
CA PRO A 292 16.51 6.66 11.27
C PRO A 292 15.07 6.45 11.76
N THR A 293 14.77 6.72 13.03
CA THR A 293 13.44 6.59 13.61
C THR A 293 12.96 7.85 14.34
N CYS A 294 13.53 9.02 14.05
CA CYS A 294 13.22 10.29 14.75
C CYS A 294 13.52 10.29 16.26
N GLU A 295 14.52 9.52 16.68
CA GLU A 295 14.96 9.41 18.08
C GLU A 295 15.89 10.54 18.52
N GLU A 296 16.63 11.13 17.59
CA GLU A 296 17.65 12.11 17.91
C GLU A 296 17.00 13.48 18.12
N CYS A 297 17.22 14.10 19.27
CA CYS A 297 16.73 15.44 19.55
C CYS A 297 17.89 16.32 20.03
N PRO A 298 18.56 17.05 19.14
CA PRO A 298 19.61 17.98 19.53
C PRO A 298 19.11 19.08 20.46
N PHE A 299 17.83 19.44 20.34
CA PHE A 299 17.18 20.59 20.99
C PHE A 299 16.40 20.23 22.26
N CYS A 300 16.50 18.99 22.73
CA CYS A 300 15.79 18.56 23.94
C CYS A 300 16.61 18.90 25.20
N PRO A 301 15.96 19.34 26.31
CA PRO A 301 16.63 19.85 27.50
C PRO A 301 17.64 18.89 28.15
N GLY A 302 17.49 17.57 27.92
CA GLY A 302 18.43 16.56 28.44
C GLY A 302 19.84 16.62 27.86
N ARG A 303 20.05 17.25 26.68
CA ARG A 303 21.38 17.30 26.04
C ARG A 303 22.30 18.35 26.68
N CYS A 304 21.74 19.46 27.19
CA CYS A 304 22.47 20.41 28.01
C CYS A 304 22.98 19.74 29.31
N THR A 305 22.12 18.99 30.00
CA THR A 305 22.50 18.27 31.22
C THR A 305 23.54 17.17 30.96
N ALA A 306 23.45 16.45 29.84
CA ALA A 306 24.43 15.42 29.48
C ALA A 306 25.82 16.00 29.16
N LEU A 307 25.88 17.18 28.53
CA LEU A 307 27.15 17.84 28.19
C LEU A 307 27.69 18.71 29.33
N HIS A 308 26.89 19.03 30.34
CA HIS A 308 27.26 19.91 31.45
C HIS A 308 28.57 19.47 32.11
N ASN A 309 28.65 18.21 32.58
CA ASN A 309 29.80 17.70 33.32
C ASN A 309 31.09 17.73 32.47
N CYS A 310 30.96 17.41 31.17
CA CYS A 310 32.07 17.50 30.22
C CYS A 310 32.60 18.94 30.10
N VAL A 311 31.72 19.93 29.87
CA VAL A 311 32.14 21.33 29.72
C VAL A 311 32.67 21.90 31.04
N GLU A 312 32.03 21.58 32.16
CA GLU A 312 32.44 21.98 33.51
C GLU A 312 33.85 21.47 33.85
N CYS A 313 34.17 20.21 33.53
CA CYS A 313 35.50 19.63 33.73
C CYS A 313 36.57 20.41 32.93
N TRP A 314 36.29 20.72 31.67
CA TRP A 314 37.22 21.48 30.82
C TRP A 314 37.49 22.88 31.35
N VAL A 315 36.44 23.59 31.78
CA VAL A 315 36.53 24.96 32.30
C VAL A 315 37.20 25.00 33.68
N SER A 316 37.13 23.91 34.45
CA SER A 316 37.78 23.77 35.76
C SER A 316 39.31 23.68 35.71
N GLY A 317 39.93 23.68 34.52
CA GLY A 317 41.39 23.75 34.36
C GLY A 317 42.13 22.44 34.62
N LEU A 318 41.42 21.30 34.66
CA LEU A 318 42.01 19.97 34.85
C LEU A 318 42.76 19.43 33.62
N GLY A 319 42.67 20.14 32.49
CA GLY A 319 43.34 19.82 31.22
C GLY A 319 42.66 18.69 30.42
N PRO A 320 42.97 18.55 29.12
CA PRO A 320 42.29 17.62 28.21
C PRO A 320 42.41 16.15 28.63
N SER A 321 43.53 15.77 29.29
CA SER A 321 43.86 14.39 29.63
C SER A 321 43.02 13.80 30.77
N ARG A 322 42.55 14.61 31.73
CA ARG A 322 41.67 14.16 32.81
C ARG A 322 40.19 14.20 32.43
N CYS A 323 39.78 15.20 31.65
CA CYS A 323 38.40 15.36 31.20
C CYS A 323 38.04 14.50 29.97
N ALA A 324 39.02 13.85 29.33
CA ALA A 324 38.80 12.96 28.19
C ALA A 324 37.83 11.80 28.49
N SER A 325 37.82 11.31 29.73
CA SER A 325 36.91 10.22 30.14
C SER A 325 35.44 10.63 30.13
N GLU A 326 35.13 11.92 30.37
CA GLU A 326 33.77 12.46 30.35
C GLU A 326 33.39 13.07 29.00
N CYS A 327 34.37 13.56 28.24
CA CYS A 327 34.15 14.24 26.96
C CYS A 327 34.34 13.38 25.72
N GLY A 328 34.99 12.21 25.82
CA GLY A 328 35.09 11.14 24.80
C GLY A 328 35.47 11.58 23.38
N GLN A 329 34.51 12.16 22.66
CA GLN A 329 34.56 12.57 21.26
C GLN A 329 34.49 14.08 21.04
N TYR A 330 34.35 14.88 22.10
CA TYR A 330 34.16 16.33 22.04
C TYR A 330 35.40 17.09 22.51
N ASN A 331 35.71 18.17 21.80
CA ASN A 331 36.74 19.14 22.16
C ASN A 331 36.08 20.47 22.52
N VAL A 332 36.32 20.97 23.74
CA VAL A 332 35.72 22.22 24.22
C VAL A 332 36.63 23.40 23.86
N THR A 333 36.06 24.42 23.22
CA THR A 333 36.80 25.63 22.80
C THR A 333 36.23 26.86 23.50
N MET A 334 37.06 27.61 24.22
CA MET A 334 36.64 28.83 24.89
C MET A 334 36.52 29.99 23.87
N VAL A 335 35.39 30.68 23.88
CA VAL A 335 35.13 31.89 23.08
C VAL A 335 35.09 33.13 23.97
N ALA A 336 35.31 34.31 23.40
CA ALA A 336 35.49 35.54 24.18
C ALA A 336 34.17 36.29 24.42
N THR A 337 33.19 36.14 23.53
CA THR A 337 31.94 36.91 23.56
C THR A 337 30.71 36.04 23.34
N HIS A 338 29.54 36.52 23.78
CA HIS A 338 28.27 35.85 23.55
C HIS A 338 27.91 35.78 22.05
N ASP A 339 28.31 36.78 21.26
CA ASP A 339 28.04 36.84 19.81
C ASP A 339 28.83 35.79 19.02
N GLU A 340 30.03 35.41 19.50
CA GLU A 340 30.81 34.30 18.97
C GLU A 340 30.22 32.93 19.36
N LEU A 341 29.48 32.87 20.47
CA LEU A 341 28.91 31.65 21.02
C LEU A 341 27.54 31.29 20.42
N TYR A 342 26.72 32.29 20.09
CA TYR A 342 25.32 32.10 19.75
C TYR A 342 24.88 32.99 18.58
N ASP A 343 24.52 32.35 17.46
CA ASP A 343 23.81 32.98 16.34
C ASP A 343 22.38 32.39 16.30
N PRO A 344 21.33 33.17 16.57
CA PRO A 344 19.95 32.68 16.60
C PRO A 344 19.45 32.12 15.26
N LYS A 345 20.14 32.40 14.14
CA LYS A 345 19.83 31.83 12.82
C LYS A 345 20.59 30.53 12.53
N LYS A 346 21.66 30.23 13.27
CA LYS A 346 22.55 29.07 13.02
C LYS A 346 22.69 28.11 14.18
N MET A 347 22.41 28.51 15.43
CA MET A 347 22.67 27.69 16.63
C MET A 347 21.57 27.91 17.68
N PRO A 348 20.48 27.10 17.67
CA PRO A 348 19.34 27.30 18.58
C PRO A 348 19.57 26.90 20.06
N ASN A 349 20.67 26.23 20.41
CA ASN A 349 20.84 25.59 21.73
C ASN A 349 21.99 26.19 22.54
N LEU A 350 21.72 27.32 23.19
CA LEU A 350 22.60 27.86 24.23
C LEU A 350 22.21 27.28 25.58
N CYS A 351 23.12 26.54 26.20
CA CYS A 351 22.97 26.05 27.57
C CYS A 351 23.58 27.06 28.55
N LYS A 352 22.93 27.28 29.69
CA LYS A 352 23.45 28.13 30.78
C LYS A 352 23.41 27.36 32.10
N PHE A 353 24.55 27.29 32.78
CA PHE A 353 24.70 26.70 34.11
C PHE A 353 25.44 27.65 35.06
N TRP A 354 25.23 27.49 36.36
CA TRP A 354 25.99 28.21 37.37
C TRP A 354 27.35 27.54 37.56
N PHE A 355 28.43 28.33 37.64
CA PHE A 355 29.79 27.83 37.78
C PHE A 355 30.55 28.64 38.84
N LYS A 356 30.72 28.07 40.04
CA LYS A 356 31.31 28.77 41.21
C LYS A 356 30.57 30.09 41.55
N ASP A 357 30.94 30.72 42.67
CA ASP A 357 30.27 31.95 43.11
C ASP A 357 30.47 33.08 42.08
N LEU A 358 29.35 33.69 41.65
CA LEU A 358 29.28 34.83 40.71
C LEU A 358 29.64 34.57 39.24
N CYS A 359 29.80 33.31 38.78
CA CYS A 359 29.96 33.03 37.35
C CYS A 359 28.87 32.13 36.75
N SER A 360 28.56 32.41 35.49
CA SER A 360 27.69 31.60 34.63
C SER A 360 28.51 30.99 33.50
N LEU A 361 28.37 29.68 33.32
CA LEU A 361 28.93 28.93 32.20
C LEU A 361 27.88 28.83 31.10
N PHE A 362 28.23 29.31 29.91
CA PHE A 362 27.44 29.21 28.70
C PHE A 362 28.13 28.28 27.70
N PHE A 363 27.39 27.44 26.99
CA PHE A 363 27.94 26.64 25.88
C PHE A 363 26.89 26.28 24.85
N ALA A 364 27.30 26.07 23.60
CA ALA A 364 26.40 25.67 22.52
C ALA A 364 26.44 24.16 22.28
N VAL A 365 25.27 23.54 22.10
CA VAL A 365 25.19 22.11 21.76
C VAL A 365 25.59 21.91 20.30
N PRO A 366 26.57 21.04 19.99
CA PRO A 366 27.02 20.80 18.62
C PRO A 366 25.98 20.07 17.78
N PHE A 367 25.94 20.38 16.47
CA PHE A 367 25.13 19.64 15.51
C PHE A 367 25.60 18.18 15.37
N PRO A 368 24.72 17.26 14.91
CA PRO A 368 25.14 15.90 14.56
C PRO A 368 26.32 15.92 13.58
N GLY A 369 27.40 15.20 13.92
CA GLY A 369 28.64 15.16 13.12
C GLY A 369 29.70 16.22 13.48
N GLN A 370 29.42 17.14 14.42
CA GLN A 370 30.38 18.12 14.91
C GLN A 370 30.94 17.72 16.27
N SER A 371 32.27 17.77 16.41
CA SER A 371 33.00 17.37 17.63
C SER A 371 33.45 18.56 18.50
N THR A 372 33.16 19.80 18.11
CA THR A 372 33.59 21.00 18.84
C THR A 372 32.45 21.62 19.63
N ILE A 373 32.67 21.90 20.91
CA ILE A 373 31.71 22.57 21.79
C ILE A 373 32.27 23.95 22.15
N PRO A 374 31.72 25.06 21.60
CA PRO A 374 32.11 26.38 22.03
C PRO A 374 31.51 26.68 23.42
N ALA A 375 32.31 27.28 24.30
CA ALA A 375 31.92 27.61 25.67
C ALA A 375 32.43 29.01 26.08
N LEU A 376 31.68 29.70 26.93
CA LEU A 376 31.99 31.02 27.49
C LEU A 376 31.77 30.97 29.00
N LEU A 377 32.77 31.42 29.76
CA LEU A 377 32.61 31.65 31.19
C LEU A 377 32.44 33.14 31.42
N GLN A 378 31.27 33.55 31.94
CA GLN A 378 30.99 34.93 32.26
C GLN A 378 30.83 35.09 33.76
N CYS A 379 31.78 35.80 34.38
CA CYS A 379 31.74 36.15 35.79
C CYS A 379 31.28 37.60 35.93
N ASP A 380 30.29 37.85 36.80
CA ASP A 380 29.95 39.21 37.20
C ASP A 380 31.12 39.74 38.04
N GLN A 381 31.84 40.72 37.51
CA GLN A 381 32.84 41.42 38.32
C GLN A 381 32.10 42.25 39.38
N PRO A 382 32.50 42.23 40.66
CA PRO A 382 32.05 43.23 41.61
C PRO A 382 32.57 44.58 41.12
N ASP A 383 31.64 45.47 40.76
CA ASP A 383 31.94 46.79 40.21
C ASP A 383 32.76 47.63 41.22
N PRO A 384 34.02 48.02 40.91
CA PRO A 384 34.81 48.85 41.81
C PRO A 384 34.33 50.31 41.90
N ALA A 385 33.28 50.70 41.18
CA ALA A 385 32.83 52.10 41.06
C ALA A 385 31.64 52.51 41.97
N SER A 386 31.19 51.68 42.92
CA SER A 386 30.11 52.05 43.86
C SER A 386 30.59 52.65 45.20
N ARG A 387 31.76 53.32 45.23
CA ARG A 387 32.06 54.31 46.28
C ARG A 387 31.27 55.60 46.00
N PHE A 388 29.99 55.59 46.36
CA PHE A 388 29.24 56.83 46.53
C PHE A 388 29.69 57.51 47.82
N SER A 389 30.34 58.65 47.66
CA SER A 389 30.56 59.67 48.68
C SER A 389 29.20 60.13 49.22
N PHE A 390 28.86 59.75 50.45
CA PHE A 390 27.89 60.48 51.25
C PHE A 390 28.65 61.55 52.04
N SER A 391 28.59 62.79 51.55
CA SER A 391 28.83 63.98 52.36
C SER A 391 27.47 64.46 52.86
N PHE A 392 27.09 64.03 54.06
CA PHE A 392 26.17 64.80 54.89
C PHE A 392 27.02 65.64 55.85
N ALA A 393 26.86 66.96 55.75
CA ALA A 393 27.02 67.82 56.90
C ALA A 393 25.74 68.67 56.93
N ASP A 394 24.87 68.29 57.88
CA ASP A 394 23.67 68.98 58.31
C ASP A 394 24.03 70.37 58.89
N VAL A 395 23.00 71.11 59.29
CA VAL A 395 23.09 72.28 60.19
C VAL A 395 24.16 72.12 61.28
#